data_AF-A0A2R6C6U6-F1
#
_entry.id   AF-A0A2R6C6U6-F1
#
_cell.length_a   1.000
_cell.length_b   1.000
_cell.length_c   1.000
_cell.angle_alpha   90.00
_cell.angle_beta   90.00
_cell.angle_gamma   90.00
#
_symmetry.space_group_name_H-M   'P 1'
#
loop_
_entity.id
_entity.type
_entity.pdbx_description
1 polymer ?
#
loop_
_entity_poly.entity_id
_entity_poly.type
_entity_poly.pdbx_seq_one_letter_code
_entity_poly.pdbx_strand_id
1 'polypeptide(L)'
;MKIRPVLERYKLKSLIREVKPFHELKPHRVPHITLVYSFQPRVEDYRIIRTVAHVARNYGVMRFSYDGLEIKRGGKGYVLALRIVPSRELQNFRDDVYKSIKPIIDQRPDAEGYNEDSWLHASLSFRSAENPESVVPSDLLNSINSFLFEAAVMRITLVRRGKIRYEYDALTGEILTREEALSKEKLKTSYSVYRERVLRLNLKRGDLDNVWLTADQHFGHRNIIRYTARPFVDVTEMDELLASRWNELVSNNDDVYVLGDFAFYTPKRYLEKLKGKRKVLIQGNHDPEGIGPESLELGYGKYKFTLSHHPLSTGEWNIHGHIHNNRLREYPFLNQQTKKINVGVDLTKFYPVSLRWITELVESGNSYLLLP
;
A
#
# COMPACT_ATOMS: atom_id res chain seq x y z
N MET A 1 4.70 -22.40 -3.42
CA MET A 1 3.75 -21.63 -2.60
C MET A 1 4.13 -20.16 -2.61
N LYS A 2 3.16 -19.24 -2.57
CA LYS A 2 3.46 -17.81 -2.79
C LYS A 2 2.51 -16.86 -2.06
N ILE A 3 3.00 -15.67 -1.74
CA ILE A 3 2.18 -14.51 -1.40
C ILE A 3 1.74 -13.87 -2.71
N ARG A 4 0.44 -13.63 -2.86
CA ARG A 4 -0.10 -12.93 -4.02
C ARG A 4 -0.29 -11.46 -3.72
N PRO A 5 0.00 -10.57 -4.69
CA PRO A 5 -0.40 -9.18 -4.55
C PRO A 5 -1.92 -9.08 -4.61
N VAL A 6 -2.49 -8.38 -3.64
CA VAL A 6 -3.93 -8.15 -3.55
C VAL A 6 -4.20 -6.67 -3.81
N LEU A 7 -3.67 -5.79 -2.95
CA LEU A 7 -3.83 -4.35 -3.04
C LEU A 7 -3.03 -3.76 -4.20
N GLU A 8 -1.73 -4.06 -4.21
CA GLU A 8 -0.73 -3.52 -5.12
C GLU A 8 -0.82 -4.10 -6.54
N ARG A 9 -1.72 -5.06 -6.78
CA ARG A 9 -1.83 -5.81 -8.04
C ARG A 9 -1.85 -4.92 -9.29
N TYR A 10 -2.56 -3.79 -9.25
CA TYR A 10 -2.68 -2.89 -10.40
C TYR A 10 -1.41 -2.07 -10.61
N LYS A 11 -0.74 -1.64 -9.53
CA LYS A 11 0.57 -0.97 -9.60
C LYS A 11 1.61 -1.89 -10.22
N LEU A 12 1.70 -3.13 -9.74
CA LEU A 12 2.62 -4.14 -10.29
C LEU A 12 2.34 -4.47 -11.76
N LYS A 13 1.07 -4.52 -12.17
CA LYS A 13 0.70 -4.67 -13.58
C LYS A 13 1.13 -3.47 -14.43
N SER A 14 1.17 -2.27 -13.87
CA SER A 14 1.66 -1.10 -14.58
C SER A 14 3.14 -1.25 -14.91
N LEU A 15 3.95 -1.61 -13.92
CA LEU A 15 5.38 -1.86 -14.10
C LEU A 15 5.65 -2.97 -15.13
N ILE A 16 4.85 -4.04 -15.11
CA ILE A 16 4.93 -5.09 -16.14
C ILE A 16 4.67 -4.54 -17.55
N ARG A 17 3.74 -3.59 -17.72
CA ARG A 17 3.46 -2.99 -19.03
C ARG A 17 4.63 -2.15 -19.53
N GLU A 18 5.37 -1.51 -18.63
CA GLU A 18 6.54 -0.70 -18.97
C GLU A 18 7.72 -1.56 -19.47
N VAL A 19 7.91 -2.75 -18.90
CA VAL A 19 9.00 -3.66 -19.33
C VAL A 19 8.59 -4.62 -20.46
N LYS A 20 7.30 -4.69 -20.80
CA LYS A 20 6.77 -5.60 -21.84
C LYS A 20 7.32 -5.35 -23.26
N PRO A 21 7.62 -4.11 -23.70
CA PRO A 21 8.12 -3.85 -25.04
C PRO A 21 9.51 -4.43 -25.34
N PHE A 22 10.30 -4.74 -24.31
CA PHE A 22 11.66 -5.29 -24.47
C PHE A 22 11.59 -6.81 -24.69
N HIS A 23 11.86 -7.25 -25.92
CA HIS A 23 11.62 -8.61 -26.40
C HIS A 23 12.63 -9.65 -25.88
N GLU A 24 13.79 -9.17 -25.44
CA GLU A 24 14.86 -9.91 -24.77
C GLU A 24 14.46 -10.29 -23.33
N LEU A 25 13.53 -9.50 -22.74
CA LEU A 25 12.92 -9.82 -21.47
C LEU A 25 11.78 -10.81 -21.65
N LYS A 26 11.54 -11.60 -20.60
CA LYS A 26 10.36 -12.47 -20.51
C LYS A 26 9.46 -12.00 -19.36
N PRO A 27 8.54 -11.05 -19.63
CA PRO A 27 7.72 -10.44 -18.60
C PRO A 27 6.86 -11.47 -17.86
N HIS A 28 6.78 -11.29 -16.55
CA HIS A 28 5.92 -12.10 -15.70
C HIS A 28 4.47 -11.63 -15.82
N ARG A 29 3.50 -12.58 -15.80
CA ARG A 29 2.07 -12.24 -15.94
C ARG A 29 1.51 -11.47 -14.73
N VAL A 30 1.84 -11.93 -13.53
CA VAL A 30 1.45 -11.32 -12.25
C VAL A 30 2.58 -11.51 -11.25
N PRO A 31 3.39 -10.48 -10.96
CA PRO A 31 4.45 -10.58 -9.97
C PRO A 31 3.91 -11.11 -8.64
N HIS A 32 4.69 -11.92 -7.94
CA HIS A 32 4.32 -12.53 -6.67
C HIS A 32 5.58 -12.88 -5.90
N ILE A 33 5.45 -13.06 -4.60
CA ILE A 33 6.58 -13.38 -3.73
C ILE A 33 6.54 -14.88 -3.45
N THR A 34 7.58 -15.61 -3.84
CA THR A 34 7.66 -17.05 -3.58
C THR A 34 8.11 -17.29 -2.15
N LEU A 35 7.30 -18.04 -1.38
CA LEU A 35 7.66 -18.45 -0.01
C LEU A 35 8.46 -19.75 -0.03
N VAL A 36 7.96 -20.71 -0.81
CA VAL A 36 8.60 -22.00 -1.04
C VAL A 36 8.51 -22.31 -2.52
N TYR A 37 9.65 -22.62 -3.13
CA TYR A 37 9.81 -22.96 -4.54
C TYR A 37 9.11 -24.28 -4.88
N SER A 38 9.13 -24.65 -6.16
CA SER A 38 8.40 -25.81 -6.68
C SER A 38 8.72 -27.10 -5.92
N PHE A 39 7.67 -27.82 -5.54
CA PHE A 39 7.71 -29.11 -4.87
C PHE A 39 6.57 -30.02 -5.35
N GLN A 40 6.69 -31.31 -5.09
CA GLN A 40 5.67 -32.33 -5.27
C GLN A 40 5.14 -32.73 -3.88
N PRO A 41 3.83 -32.69 -3.62
CA PRO A 41 3.30 -33.03 -2.30
C PRO A 41 3.28 -34.55 -2.06
N ARG A 42 3.64 -35.00 -0.85
CA ARG A 42 3.46 -36.39 -0.37
C ARG A 42 2.12 -36.64 0.31
N VAL A 43 1.34 -35.58 0.49
CA VAL A 43 0.06 -35.54 1.19
C VAL A 43 -0.94 -34.71 0.39
N GLU A 44 -2.20 -34.73 0.79
CA GLU A 44 -3.22 -33.87 0.17
C GLU A 44 -2.86 -32.37 0.24
N ASP A 45 -3.21 -31.63 -0.82
CA ASP A 45 -2.99 -30.18 -0.93
C ASP A 45 -3.56 -29.43 0.29
N TYR A 46 -4.69 -29.90 0.83
CA TYR A 46 -5.31 -29.32 2.03
C TYR A 46 -4.43 -29.45 3.28
N ARG A 47 -3.70 -30.56 3.45
CA ARG A 47 -2.80 -30.75 4.60
C ARG A 47 -1.63 -29.77 4.55
N ILE A 48 -1.15 -29.42 3.35
CA ILE A 48 -0.10 -28.43 3.17
C ILE A 48 -0.59 -27.04 3.59
N ILE A 49 -1.73 -26.59 3.04
CA ILE A 49 -2.23 -25.24 3.39
C ILE A 49 -2.67 -25.16 4.86
N ARG A 50 -3.16 -26.26 5.46
CA ARG A 50 -3.45 -26.33 6.89
C ARG A 50 -2.19 -26.19 7.74
N THR A 51 -1.07 -26.75 7.31
CA THR A 51 0.23 -26.59 7.98
C THR A 51 0.66 -25.12 7.95
N VAL A 52 0.51 -24.45 6.80
CA VAL A 52 0.78 -23.01 6.66
C VAL A 52 -0.10 -22.18 7.59
N ALA A 53 -1.40 -22.47 7.62
CA ALA A 53 -2.35 -21.79 8.51
C ALA A 53 -2.00 -22.01 10.00
N HIS A 54 -1.53 -23.20 10.36
CA HIS A 54 -1.08 -23.49 11.73
C HIS A 54 0.14 -22.65 12.11
N VAL A 55 1.16 -22.60 11.25
CA VAL A 55 2.35 -21.76 11.48
C VAL A 55 1.97 -20.28 11.59
N ALA A 56 1.08 -19.81 10.71
CA ALA A 56 0.68 -18.41 10.66
C ALA A 56 -0.02 -17.90 11.94
N ARG A 57 -0.60 -18.78 12.77
CA ARG A 57 -1.23 -18.38 14.05
C ARG A 57 -0.24 -17.80 15.06
N ASN A 58 1.04 -18.12 14.91
CA ASN A 58 2.10 -17.61 15.78
C ASN A 58 2.57 -16.20 15.37
N TYR A 59 2.01 -15.64 14.30
CA TYR A 59 2.45 -14.38 13.71
C TYR A 59 1.34 -13.33 13.71
N GLY A 60 1.73 -12.10 13.99
CA GLY A 60 0.88 -10.92 13.81
C GLY A 60 0.73 -10.54 12.33
N VAL A 61 0.45 -9.26 12.07
CA VAL A 61 0.46 -8.75 10.70
C VAL A 61 1.90 -8.75 10.18
N MET A 62 2.18 -9.61 9.20
CA MET A 62 3.48 -9.68 8.54
C MET A 62 3.60 -8.58 7.49
N ARG A 63 4.46 -7.59 7.75
CA ARG A 63 4.68 -6.43 6.87
C ARG A 63 5.87 -6.65 5.93
N PHE A 64 5.87 -5.96 4.82
CA PHE A 64 6.99 -5.87 3.89
C PHE A 64 6.82 -4.65 3.00
N SER A 65 7.90 -4.22 2.35
CA SER A 65 7.81 -3.21 1.30
C SER A 65 8.38 -3.72 -0.02
N TYR A 66 7.84 -3.19 -1.11
CA TYR A 66 8.53 -3.18 -2.39
C TYR A 66 9.44 -1.96 -2.37
N ASP A 67 10.75 -2.15 -2.43
CA ASP A 67 11.72 -1.06 -2.36
C ASP A 67 12.75 -1.15 -3.48
N GLY A 68 12.38 -0.56 -4.61
CA GLY A 68 13.21 -0.47 -5.79
C GLY A 68 13.44 -1.80 -6.51
N LEU A 69 14.45 -1.80 -7.36
CA LEU A 69 14.77 -2.91 -8.25
C LEU A 69 15.96 -3.73 -7.75
N GLU A 70 15.98 -4.98 -8.19
CA GLU A 70 17.11 -5.88 -8.07
C GLU A 70 17.21 -6.75 -9.32
N ILE A 71 18.44 -6.96 -9.79
CA ILE A 71 18.74 -7.85 -10.91
C ILE A 71 19.66 -8.95 -10.40
N LYS A 72 19.30 -10.20 -10.67
CA LYS A 72 20.17 -11.35 -10.39
C LYS A 72 20.31 -12.24 -11.61
N ARG A 73 21.51 -12.79 -11.79
CA ARG A 73 21.79 -13.84 -12.77
C ARG A 73 21.68 -15.20 -12.08
N GLY A 74 20.72 -16.01 -12.51
CA GLY A 74 20.60 -17.41 -12.10
C GLY A 74 21.06 -18.36 -13.20
N GLY A 75 21.06 -19.66 -12.92
CA GLY A 75 21.45 -20.71 -13.89
C GLY A 75 20.54 -20.80 -15.14
N LYS A 76 19.41 -20.07 -15.18
CA LYS A 76 18.47 -20.02 -16.30
C LYS A 76 18.36 -18.64 -16.95
N GLY A 77 19.30 -17.74 -16.67
CA GLY A 77 19.32 -16.37 -17.17
C GLY A 77 19.06 -15.32 -16.08
N TYR A 78 18.84 -14.09 -16.50
CA TYR A 78 18.60 -12.96 -15.62
C TYR A 78 17.14 -12.89 -15.13
N VAL A 79 16.99 -12.35 -13.92
CA VAL A 79 15.72 -12.01 -13.30
C VAL A 79 15.77 -10.53 -12.94
N LEU A 80 14.86 -9.75 -13.52
CA LEU A 80 14.55 -8.38 -13.08
C LEU A 80 13.40 -8.48 -12.09
N ALA A 81 13.60 -8.02 -10.87
CA ALA A 81 12.60 -8.09 -9.83
C ALA A 81 12.47 -6.79 -9.06
N LEU A 82 11.31 -6.58 -8.46
CA LEU A 82 11.19 -5.66 -7.34
C LEU A 82 11.79 -6.33 -6.11
N ARG A 83 12.65 -5.59 -5.42
CA ARG A 83 13.23 -5.99 -4.15
C ARG A 83 12.15 -5.99 -3.08
N ILE A 84 12.07 -7.07 -2.32
CA ILE A 84 11.20 -7.15 -1.16
C ILE A 84 12.05 -6.90 0.07
N VAL A 85 11.65 -5.94 0.89
CA VAL A 85 12.22 -5.72 2.22
C VAL A 85 11.24 -6.30 3.24
N PRO A 86 11.46 -7.54 3.70
CA PRO A 86 10.54 -8.21 4.61
C PRO A 86 10.77 -7.77 6.06
N SER A 87 9.69 -7.65 6.83
CA SER A 87 9.78 -7.60 8.30
C SER A 87 10.42 -8.86 8.86
N ARG A 88 10.95 -8.79 10.09
CA ARG A 88 11.51 -9.95 10.79
C ARG A 88 10.47 -11.06 10.94
N GLU A 89 9.23 -10.70 11.20
CA GLU A 89 8.09 -11.61 11.29
C GLU A 89 7.87 -12.36 9.98
N LEU A 90 7.94 -11.68 8.84
CA LEU A 90 7.79 -12.34 7.53
C LEU A 90 8.96 -13.29 7.23
N GLN A 91 10.18 -12.89 7.56
CA GLN A 91 11.36 -13.76 7.39
C GLN A 91 11.21 -15.04 8.20
N ASN A 92 10.95 -14.91 9.51
CA ASN A 92 10.76 -16.04 10.41
C ASN A 92 9.59 -16.94 9.98
N PHE A 93 8.45 -16.34 9.62
CA PHE A 93 7.28 -17.07 9.15
C PHE A 93 7.60 -17.93 7.93
N ARG A 94 8.33 -17.36 6.97
CA ARG A 94 8.71 -18.07 5.75
C ARG A 94 9.57 -19.30 6.07
N ASP A 95 10.52 -19.16 7.00
CA ASP A 95 11.42 -20.25 7.39
C ASP A 95 10.69 -21.34 8.17
N ASP A 96 9.80 -20.96 9.09
CA ASP A 96 8.98 -21.91 9.85
C ASP A 96 8.01 -22.67 8.94
N VAL A 97 7.42 -21.99 7.97
CA VAL A 97 6.60 -22.62 6.94
C VAL A 97 7.41 -23.64 6.17
N TYR A 98 8.62 -23.28 5.70
CA TYR A 98 9.46 -24.20 4.95
C TYR A 98 9.84 -25.43 5.80
N LYS A 99 10.35 -25.23 7.02
CA LYS A 99 10.70 -26.31 7.95
C LYS A 99 9.51 -27.23 8.23
N SER A 100 8.32 -26.68 8.39
CA SER A 100 7.11 -27.44 8.72
C SER A 100 6.60 -28.28 7.54
N ILE A 101 6.76 -27.81 6.29
CA ILE A 101 6.30 -28.56 5.13
C ILE A 101 7.38 -29.45 4.50
N LYS A 102 8.67 -29.21 4.75
CA LYS A 102 9.80 -29.99 4.20
C LYS A 102 9.62 -31.52 4.36
N PRO A 103 9.13 -32.06 5.50
CA PRO A 103 8.94 -33.51 5.67
C PRO A 103 7.81 -34.12 4.82
N ILE A 104 6.87 -33.30 4.34
CA ILE A 104 5.64 -33.74 3.64
C ILE A 104 5.63 -33.36 2.15
N ILE A 105 6.77 -32.94 1.62
CA ILE A 105 6.97 -32.62 0.21
C ILE A 105 8.24 -33.28 -0.32
N ASP A 106 8.27 -33.52 -1.63
CA ASP A 106 9.47 -33.81 -2.40
C ASP A 106 9.88 -32.56 -3.17
N GLN A 107 11.15 -32.20 -3.10
CA GLN A 107 11.71 -31.07 -3.83
C GLN A 107 12.90 -31.54 -4.65
N ARG A 108 13.15 -30.86 -5.77
CA ARG A 108 14.37 -31.10 -6.54
C ARG A 108 15.56 -30.45 -5.83
N PRO A 109 16.80 -30.95 -6.02
CA PRO A 109 17.99 -30.35 -5.42
C PRO A 109 18.16 -28.86 -5.76
N ASP A 110 17.83 -28.45 -6.99
CA ASP A 110 17.89 -27.03 -7.39
C ASP A 110 16.92 -26.17 -6.57
N ALA A 111 15.71 -26.68 -6.29
CA ALA A 111 14.72 -25.98 -5.49
C ALA A 111 15.05 -25.97 -3.99
N GLU A 112 15.74 -27.00 -3.48
CA GLU A 112 16.20 -27.06 -2.09
C GLU A 112 17.14 -25.91 -1.75
N GLY A 113 18.16 -25.66 -2.58
CA GLY A 113 19.08 -24.53 -2.36
C GLY A 113 18.35 -23.18 -2.30
N TYR A 114 17.42 -22.91 -3.22
CA TYR A 114 16.59 -21.69 -3.16
C TYR A 114 15.62 -21.66 -1.97
N ASN A 115 15.29 -22.82 -1.41
CA ASN A 115 14.45 -22.89 -0.21
C ASN A 115 15.28 -22.73 1.08
N GLU A 116 16.56 -23.10 1.08
CA GLU A 116 17.45 -22.91 2.24
C GLU A 116 17.99 -21.49 2.31
N ASP A 117 18.34 -20.90 1.17
CA ASP A 117 18.74 -19.49 1.06
C ASP A 117 17.71 -18.70 0.24
N SER A 118 16.77 -18.06 0.95
CA SER A 118 15.58 -17.49 0.32
C SER A 118 15.81 -16.07 -0.16
N TRP A 119 15.68 -15.88 -1.47
CA TRP A 119 15.58 -14.56 -2.07
C TRP A 119 14.10 -14.16 -2.22
N LEU A 120 13.57 -13.40 -1.26
CA LEU A 120 12.23 -12.82 -1.39
C LEU A 120 12.28 -11.67 -2.40
N HIS A 121 11.54 -11.83 -3.49
CA HIS A 121 11.46 -10.88 -4.59
C HIS A 121 10.13 -11.02 -5.31
N ALA A 122 9.73 -9.99 -6.07
CA ALA A 122 8.61 -10.06 -6.99
C ALA A 122 9.08 -9.83 -8.42
N SER A 123 9.22 -10.92 -9.20
CA SER A 123 9.80 -10.85 -10.54
C SER A 123 8.93 -10.03 -11.50
N LEU A 124 9.55 -9.06 -12.18
CA LEU A 124 8.99 -8.36 -13.34
C LEU A 124 9.27 -9.13 -14.63
N SER A 125 10.46 -9.71 -14.76
CA SER A 125 10.82 -10.64 -15.83
C SER A 125 11.73 -11.75 -15.31
N PHE A 126 11.77 -12.89 -16.01
CA PHE A 126 12.57 -14.05 -15.58
C PHE A 126 13.09 -14.85 -16.77
N ARG A 127 14.30 -15.41 -16.66
CA ARG A 127 14.96 -16.18 -17.74
C ARG A 127 15.24 -15.34 -18.99
N SER A 128 15.53 -14.06 -18.77
CA SER A 128 16.05 -13.17 -19.81
C SER A 128 17.46 -13.63 -20.19
N ALA A 129 17.77 -13.66 -21.48
CA ALA A 129 19.09 -14.07 -21.96
C ALA A 129 20.14 -12.98 -21.66
N GLU A 130 19.75 -11.73 -21.82
CA GLU A 130 20.59 -10.55 -21.62
C GLU A 130 20.38 -9.93 -20.24
N ASN A 131 21.38 -9.16 -19.79
CA ASN A 131 21.26 -8.36 -18.57
C ASN A 131 20.18 -7.29 -18.81
N PRO A 132 19.14 -7.17 -17.97
CA PRO A 132 18.16 -6.10 -18.10
C PRO A 132 18.77 -4.69 -18.16
N GLU A 133 19.93 -4.44 -17.54
CA GLU A 133 20.65 -3.15 -17.63
C GLU A 133 21.21 -2.86 -19.02
N SER A 134 21.46 -3.87 -19.86
CA SER A 134 21.91 -3.66 -21.24
C SER A 134 20.76 -3.47 -22.24
N VAL A 135 19.53 -3.78 -21.82
CA VAL A 135 18.35 -3.79 -22.70
C VAL A 135 17.39 -2.65 -22.39
N VAL A 136 17.17 -2.35 -21.10
CA VAL A 136 16.20 -1.36 -20.65
C VAL A 136 16.88 0.00 -20.48
N PRO A 137 16.34 1.09 -21.04
CA PRO A 137 16.89 2.43 -20.86
C PRO A 137 17.06 2.80 -19.39
N SER A 138 18.19 3.41 -19.05
CA SER A 138 18.55 3.76 -17.67
C SER A 138 17.50 4.62 -16.97
N ASP A 139 16.88 5.58 -17.68
CA ASP A 139 15.83 6.43 -17.11
C ASP A 139 14.58 5.63 -16.69
N LEU A 140 14.23 4.60 -17.46
CA LEU A 140 13.13 3.71 -17.11
C LEU A 140 13.51 2.82 -15.93
N LEU A 141 14.73 2.28 -15.89
CA LEU A 141 15.22 1.53 -14.73
C LEU A 141 15.25 2.40 -13.47
N ASN A 142 15.69 3.65 -13.57
CA ASN A 142 15.70 4.60 -12.46
C ASN A 142 14.28 4.93 -11.98
N SER A 143 13.35 5.15 -12.91
CA SER A 143 11.92 5.34 -12.60
C SER A 143 11.34 4.15 -11.84
N ILE A 144 11.53 2.93 -12.33
CA ILE A 144 11.06 1.72 -11.65
C ILE A 144 11.80 1.50 -10.33
N ASN A 145 13.09 1.82 -10.24
CA ASN A 145 13.89 1.72 -9.02
C ASN A 145 13.43 2.71 -7.93
N SER A 146 12.74 3.79 -8.31
CA SER A 146 12.11 4.70 -7.35
C SER A 146 10.83 4.14 -6.73
N PHE A 147 10.29 3.03 -7.27
CA PHE A 147 9.06 2.41 -6.78
C PHE A 147 9.17 2.02 -5.31
N LEU A 148 8.26 2.56 -4.50
CA LEU A 148 8.15 2.27 -3.09
C LEU A 148 6.68 2.00 -2.75
N PHE A 149 6.41 0.86 -2.12
CA PHE A 149 5.06 0.52 -1.66
C PHE A 149 5.10 -0.32 -0.38
N GLU A 150 4.54 0.22 0.69
CA GLU A 150 4.35 -0.47 1.97
C GLU A 150 3.15 -1.43 1.90
N ALA A 151 3.36 -2.69 2.30
CA ALA A 151 2.38 -3.75 2.19
C ALA A 151 2.33 -4.66 3.44
N ALA A 152 1.30 -5.49 3.49
CA ALA A 152 1.22 -6.60 4.43
C ALA A 152 0.75 -7.86 3.72
N VAL A 153 1.16 -9.02 4.23
CA VAL A 153 0.74 -10.32 3.69
C VAL A 153 -0.76 -10.49 3.93
N MET A 154 -1.52 -10.51 2.84
CA MET A 154 -2.96 -10.77 2.89
C MET A 154 -3.32 -12.21 2.54
N ARG A 155 -2.75 -12.73 1.45
CA ARG A 155 -3.16 -14.00 0.84
C ARG A 155 -1.95 -14.87 0.49
N ILE A 156 -1.91 -16.07 1.05
CA ILE A 156 -0.89 -17.08 0.79
C ILE A 156 -1.52 -18.22 0.00
N THR A 157 -1.03 -18.46 -1.21
CA THR A 157 -1.67 -19.36 -2.17
C THR A 157 -0.85 -20.61 -2.41
N LEU A 158 -1.50 -21.76 -2.26
CA LEU A 158 -1.04 -23.01 -2.82
C LEU A 158 -1.52 -23.12 -4.27
N VAL A 159 -0.56 -23.21 -5.19
CA VAL A 159 -0.83 -23.24 -6.64
C VAL A 159 -0.30 -24.52 -7.24
N ARG A 160 -1.12 -25.16 -8.09
CA ARG A 160 -0.75 -26.33 -8.87
C ARG A 160 -1.14 -26.11 -10.31
N ARG A 161 -0.18 -26.28 -11.24
CA ARG A 161 -0.37 -26.05 -12.69
C ARG A 161 -1.04 -24.70 -13.01
N GLY A 162 -0.60 -23.63 -12.33
CA GLY A 162 -1.11 -22.28 -12.51
C GLY A 162 -2.50 -22.00 -11.92
N LYS A 163 -3.15 -22.97 -11.26
CA LYS A 163 -4.46 -22.81 -10.63
C LYS A 163 -4.33 -22.79 -9.10
N ILE A 164 -5.09 -21.90 -8.46
CA ILE A 164 -5.31 -21.91 -7.01
C ILE A 164 -5.89 -23.27 -6.62
N ARG A 165 -5.26 -23.93 -5.64
CA ARG A 165 -5.80 -25.11 -4.96
C ARG A 165 -6.49 -24.67 -3.68
N TYR A 166 -5.75 -23.96 -2.85
CA TYR A 166 -6.24 -23.29 -1.65
C TYR A 166 -5.51 -21.97 -1.46
N GLU A 167 -6.12 -21.07 -0.72
CA GLU A 167 -5.54 -19.80 -0.34
C GLU A 167 -5.81 -19.54 1.14
N TYR A 168 -4.77 -19.29 1.92
CA TYR A 168 -4.89 -18.87 3.30
C TYR A 168 -4.96 -17.35 3.37
N ASP A 169 -6.01 -16.83 4.00
CA ASP A 169 -6.12 -15.42 4.36
C ASP A 169 -5.35 -15.18 5.67
N ALA A 170 -4.21 -14.51 5.58
CA ALA A 170 -3.38 -14.24 6.75
C ALA A 170 -3.99 -13.19 7.69
N LEU A 171 -4.97 -12.42 7.22
CA LEU A 171 -5.64 -11.40 8.04
C LEU A 171 -6.84 -12.00 8.78
N THR A 172 -7.67 -12.79 8.11
CA THR A 172 -8.88 -13.40 8.71
C THR A 172 -8.60 -14.75 9.38
N GLY A 173 -7.51 -15.43 9.00
CA GLY A 173 -7.18 -16.78 9.47
C GLY A 173 -7.94 -17.89 8.75
N GLU A 174 -8.69 -17.57 7.70
CA GLU A 174 -9.48 -18.55 6.94
C GLU A 174 -8.65 -19.26 5.87
N ILE A 175 -8.89 -20.56 5.67
CA ILE A 175 -8.45 -21.29 4.48
C ILE A 175 -9.60 -21.27 3.48
N LEU A 176 -9.35 -20.73 2.30
CA LEU A 176 -10.31 -20.61 1.23
C LEU A 176 -10.08 -21.67 0.16
N THR A 177 -11.19 -22.21 -0.35
CA THR A 177 -11.23 -22.91 -1.62
C THR A 177 -10.93 -21.96 -2.78
N ARG A 178 -10.76 -22.52 -3.99
CA ARG A 178 -10.56 -21.71 -5.20
C ARG A 178 -11.72 -20.74 -5.45
N GLU A 179 -12.96 -21.19 -5.28
CA GLU A 179 -14.15 -20.37 -5.53
C GLU A 179 -14.20 -19.19 -4.57
N GLU A 180 -14.03 -19.46 -3.28
CA GLU A 180 -13.98 -18.44 -2.23
C GLU A 180 -12.82 -17.46 -2.44
N ALA A 181 -11.62 -17.94 -2.81
CA ALA A 181 -10.47 -17.09 -3.08
C ALA A 181 -10.66 -16.15 -4.30
N LEU A 182 -11.63 -16.44 -5.16
CA LEU A 182 -11.99 -15.60 -6.31
C LEU A 182 -13.24 -14.75 -6.05
N SER A 183 -13.89 -14.91 -4.89
CA SER A 183 -15.11 -14.20 -4.53
C SER A 183 -14.84 -12.75 -4.12
N LYS A 184 -15.69 -11.83 -4.61
CA LYS A 184 -15.67 -10.42 -4.20
C LYS A 184 -16.02 -10.27 -2.71
N GLU A 185 -16.90 -11.11 -2.18
CA GLU A 185 -17.29 -11.06 -0.77
C GLU A 185 -16.12 -11.40 0.15
N LYS A 186 -15.38 -12.48 -0.15
CA LYS A 186 -14.19 -12.84 0.63
C LYS A 186 -13.09 -11.78 0.52
N LEU A 187 -12.95 -11.13 -0.63
CA LEU A 187 -12.03 -10.00 -0.79
C LEU A 187 -12.46 -8.79 0.06
N LYS A 188 -13.76 -8.49 0.09
CA LYS A 188 -14.34 -7.44 0.94
C LYS A 188 -14.03 -7.68 2.42
N THR A 189 -14.18 -8.92 2.89
CA THR A 189 -13.81 -9.31 4.26
C THR A 189 -12.31 -9.08 4.53
N SER A 190 -11.42 -9.51 3.63
CA SER A 190 -9.97 -9.28 3.79
C SER A 190 -9.63 -7.80 3.88
N TYR A 191 -10.24 -6.98 3.02
CA TYR A 191 -10.01 -5.53 3.04
C TYR A 191 -10.55 -4.88 4.31
N SER A 192 -11.71 -5.31 4.80
CA SER A 192 -12.22 -4.85 6.09
C SER A 192 -11.24 -5.13 7.23
N VAL A 193 -10.76 -6.37 7.34
CA VAL A 193 -9.79 -6.74 8.38
C VAL A 193 -8.44 -6.05 8.16
N TYR A 194 -8.02 -5.81 6.91
CA TYR A 194 -6.82 -5.02 6.61
C TYR A 194 -6.93 -3.60 7.16
N ARG A 195 -8.05 -2.91 6.91
CA ARG A 195 -8.28 -1.56 7.40
C ARG A 195 -8.25 -1.50 8.93
N GLU A 196 -8.82 -2.50 9.60
CA GLU A 196 -8.82 -2.54 11.07
C GLU A 196 -7.46 -2.92 11.68
N ARG A 197 -6.74 -3.91 11.12
CA ARG A 197 -5.47 -4.38 11.70
C ARG A 197 -4.25 -3.61 11.25
N VAL A 198 -4.29 -2.96 10.08
CA VAL A 198 -3.12 -2.36 9.44
C VAL A 198 -3.20 -0.83 9.40
N LEU A 199 -4.40 -0.28 9.20
CA LEU A 199 -4.61 1.15 8.99
C LEU A 199 -5.31 1.85 10.15
N ARG A 200 -5.87 1.14 11.12
CA ARG A 200 -6.54 1.80 12.24
C ARG A 200 -5.54 2.54 13.11
N LEU A 201 -5.89 3.79 13.42
CA LEU A 201 -5.22 4.59 14.41
C LEU A 201 -5.88 4.38 15.76
N ASN A 202 -5.08 4.24 16.81
CA ASN A 202 -5.54 4.18 18.19
C ASN A 202 -5.29 5.54 18.85
N LEU A 203 -6.05 6.55 18.42
CA LEU A 203 -5.94 7.91 18.93
C LEU A 203 -7.06 8.21 19.92
N LYS A 204 -6.73 8.91 21.00
CA LYS A 204 -7.70 9.52 21.90
C LYS A 204 -7.81 10.99 21.56
N ARG A 205 -9.03 11.46 21.30
CA ARG A 205 -9.29 12.85 20.93
C ARG A 205 -8.90 13.86 22.01
N GLY A 206 -8.91 13.46 23.28
CA GLY A 206 -8.60 14.34 24.42
C GLY A 206 -7.22 15.00 24.34
N ASP A 207 -6.30 14.45 23.52
CA ASP A 207 -4.94 14.93 23.35
C ASP A 207 -4.76 15.80 22.09
N LEU A 208 -5.81 16.02 21.30
CA LEU A 208 -5.77 16.67 19.99
C LEU A 208 -6.50 18.02 20.00
N ASP A 209 -6.03 18.96 19.17
CA ASP A 209 -6.65 20.28 19.01
C ASP A 209 -7.84 20.26 18.04
N ASN A 210 -8.57 21.38 17.99
CA ASN A 210 -9.80 21.53 17.20
C ASN A 210 -9.57 21.91 15.73
N VAL A 211 -8.32 21.90 15.24
CA VAL A 211 -7.97 22.22 13.85
C VAL A 211 -7.46 20.97 13.14
N TRP A 212 -8.13 20.61 12.05
CA TRP A 212 -7.86 19.38 11.30
C TRP A 212 -7.54 19.67 9.84
N LEU A 213 -6.70 18.83 9.24
CA LEU A 213 -6.33 18.91 7.83
C LEU A 213 -6.50 17.56 7.15
N THR A 214 -6.88 17.59 5.88
CA THR A 214 -7.06 16.38 5.06
C THR A 214 -7.15 16.77 3.59
N ALA A 215 -6.88 15.84 2.67
CA ALA A 215 -6.98 16.08 1.24
C ALA A 215 -7.33 14.80 0.48
N ASP A 216 -7.73 14.94 -0.79
CA ASP A 216 -7.79 13.86 -1.77
C ASP A 216 -8.76 12.73 -1.39
N GLN A 217 -9.85 13.04 -0.68
CA GLN A 217 -10.86 12.04 -0.32
C GLN A 217 -11.41 11.37 -1.57
N HIS A 218 -11.56 12.14 -2.67
CA HIS A 218 -12.08 11.66 -3.93
C HIS A 218 -13.39 10.90 -3.76
N PHE A 219 -14.28 11.44 -2.92
CA PHE A 219 -15.59 10.85 -2.69
C PHE A 219 -16.31 10.61 -4.03
N GLY A 220 -16.84 9.40 -4.23
CA GLY A 220 -17.49 9.01 -5.48
C GLY A 220 -16.56 8.65 -6.65
N HIS A 221 -15.24 8.68 -6.49
CA HIS A 221 -14.29 8.40 -7.58
C HIS A 221 -13.85 6.92 -7.60
N ARG A 222 -14.54 6.05 -8.34
CA ARG A 222 -14.21 4.61 -8.38
C ARG A 222 -12.76 4.30 -8.84
N ASN A 223 -12.19 5.08 -9.74
CA ASN A 223 -10.87 4.79 -10.32
C ASN A 223 -9.72 5.02 -9.34
N ILE A 224 -9.89 5.89 -8.33
CA ILE A 224 -8.84 6.19 -7.34
C ILE A 224 -8.41 4.93 -6.57
N ILE A 225 -9.37 4.04 -6.30
CA ILE A 225 -9.14 2.76 -5.60
C ILE A 225 -8.02 1.97 -6.28
N ARG A 226 -8.04 1.88 -7.60
CA ARG A 226 -7.03 1.12 -8.37
C ARG A 226 -5.74 1.91 -8.57
N TYR A 227 -5.84 3.23 -8.72
CA TYR A 227 -4.71 4.11 -8.95
C TYR A 227 -3.76 4.16 -7.75
N THR A 228 -4.31 4.29 -6.53
CA THR A 228 -3.51 4.38 -5.29
C THR A 228 -3.48 3.08 -4.49
N ALA A 229 -4.14 2.02 -4.99
CA ALA A 229 -4.29 0.74 -4.29
C ALA A 229 -5.03 0.85 -2.94
N ARG A 230 -6.11 1.65 -2.89
CA ARG A 230 -6.96 1.73 -1.69
C ARG A 230 -7.62 0.37 -1.42
N PRO A 231 -7.73 -0.06 -0.15
CA PRO A 231 -8.25 -1.37 0.23
C PRO A 231 -9.78 -1.38 0.21
N PHE A 232 -10.40 -1.21 -0.96
CA PHE A 232 -11.85 -1.23 -1.13
C PHE A 232 -12.25 -2.04 -2.35
N VAL A 233 -13.39 -2.74 -2.27
CA VAL A 233 -13.93 -3.47 -3.42
C VAL A 233 -14.77 -2.58 -4.34
N ASP A 234 -15.30 -1.48 -3.82
CA ASP A 234 -16.06 -0.47 -4.56
C ASP A 234 -16.10 0.89 -3.84
N VAL A 235 -16.67 1.87 -4.53
CA VAL A 235 -16.70 3.28 -4.11
C VAL A 235 -17.64 3.52 -2.92
N THR A 236 -18.71 2.74 -2.80
CA THR A 236 -19.65 2.86 -1.69
C THR A 236 -18.96 2.53 -0.37
N GLU A 237 -18.24 1.40 -0.32
CA GLU A 237 -17.46 1.02 0.86
C GLU A 237 -16.36 2.05 1.20
N MET A 238 -15.72 2.62 0.18
CA MET A 238 -14.71 3.67 0.35
C MET A 238 -15.29 4.93 0.97
N ASP A 239 -16.39 5.44 0.40
CA ASP A 239 -17.04 6.66 0.85
C ASP A 239 -17.54 6.52 2.29
N GLU A 240 -18.15 5.37 2.64
CA GLU A 240 -18.62 5.08 4.00
C GLU A 240 -17.47 5.08 5.01
N LEU A 241 -16.33 4.44 4.67
CA LEU A 241 -15.19 4.40 5.58
C LEU A 241 -14.56 5.79 5.75
N LEU A 242 -14.35 6.54 4.66
CA LEU A 242 -13.79 7.90 4.72
C LEU A 242 -14.64 8.81 5.62
N ALA A 243 -15.96 8.76 5.48
CA ALA A 243 -16.88 9.52 6.33
C ALA A 243 -16.85 9.05 7.79
N SER A 244 -16.77 7.73 8.02
CA SER A 244 -16.66 7.16 9.36
C SER A 244 -15.37 7.59 10.08
N ARG A 245 -14.22 7.47 9.41
CA ARG A 245 -12.90 7.86 9.94
C ARG A 245 -12.80 9.36 10.20
N TRP A 246 -13.41 10.17 9.35
CA TRP A 246 -13.58 11.60 9.61
C TRP A 246 -14.38 11.84 10.89
N ASN A 247 -15.58 11.27 10.98
CA ASN A 247 -16.52 11.50 12.08
C ASN A 247 -16.09 10.86 13.41
N GLU A 248 -15.11 9.97 13.38
CA GLU A 248 -14.46 9.38 14.55
C GLU A 248 -13.58 10.39 15.29
N LEU A 249 -12.81 11.21 14.56
CA LEU A 249 -11.85 12.15 15.14
C LEU A 249 -12.37 13.59 15.21
N VAL A 250 -13.11 14.02 14.20
CA VAL A 250 -13.63 15.39 14.09
C VAL A 250 -14.96 15.52 14.83
N SER A 251 -15.15 16.61 15.56
CA SER A 251 -16.42 16.97 16.19
C SER A 251 -17.14 18.15 15.54
N ASN A 252 -18.37 18.40 15.99
CA ASN A 252 -19.17 19.54 15.53
C ASN A 252 -18.64 20.90 15.98
N ASN A 253 -17.61 20.96 16.83
CA ASN A 253 -16.97 22.20 17.26
C ASN A 253 -15.62 22.47 16.56
N ASP A 254 -15.19 21.57 15.68
CA ASP A 254 -13.86 21.60 15.09
C ASP A 254 -13.87 22.33 13.74
N ASP A 255 -12.72 22.91 13.38
CA ASP A 255 -12.48 23.49 12.07
C ASP A 255 -11.67 22.50 11.23
N VAL A 256 -12.12 22.24 9.99
CA VAL A 256 -11.44 21.31 9.08
C VAL A 256 -11.06 22.01 7.79
N TYR A 257 -9.79 21.88 7.41
CA TYR A 257 -9.24 22.36 6.16
C TYR A 257 -9.10 21.18 5.19
N VAL A 258 -9.78 21.26 4.04
CA VAL A 258 -9.77 20.25 2.99
C VAL A 258 -8.92 20.77 1.84
N LEU A 259 -7.78 20.14 1.59
CA LEU A 259 -6.77 20.64 0.66
C LEU A 259 -6.95 20.08 -0.76
N GLY A 260 -8.16 20.23 -1.28
CA GLY A 260 -8.54 19.87 -2.64
C GLY A 260 -8.90 18.40 -2.86
N ASP A 261 -9.48 18.15 -4.04
CA ASP A 261 -9.92 16.86 -4.58
C ASP A 261 -10.86 16.11 -3.62
N PHE A 262 -11.82 16.86 -3.08
CA PHE A 262 -12.73 16.35 -2.05
C PHE A 262 -13.71 15.32 -2.60
N ALA A 263 -14.40 15.65 -3.70
CA ALA A 263 -15.41 14.79 -4.30
C ALA A 263 -15.43 14.92 -5.81
N PHE A 264 -15.51 13.79 -6.51
CA PHE A 264 -15.55 13.79 -7.98
C PHE A 264 -16.86 14.37 -8.53
N TYR A 265 -17.96 14.19 -7.79
CA TYR A 265 -19.26 14.78 -8.09
C TYR A 265 -19.99 15.16 -6.80
N THR A 266 -20.70 16.29 -6.80
CA THR A 266 -21.64 16.71 -5.74
C THR A 266 -21.06 16.80 -4.32
N PRO A 267 -20.03 17.63 -4.06
CA PRO A 267 -19.36 17.72 -2.75
C PRO A 267 -20.34 17.98 -1.58
N LYS A 268 -21.39 18.77 -1.82
CA LYS A 268 -22.43 19.11 -0.84
C LYS A 268 -23.02 17.88 -0.13
N ARG A 269 -23.32 16.79 -0.86
CA ARG A 269 -23.95 15.58 -0.30
C ARG A 269 -23.09 14.87 0.75
N TYR A 270 -21.77 15.04 0.65
CA TYR A 270 -20.82 14.45 1.57
C TYR A 270 -20.58 15.40 2.75
N LEU A 271 -20.37 16.69 2.48
CA LEU A 271 -20.11 17.72 3.50
C LEU A 271 -21.19 17.77 4.59
N GLU A 272 -22.46 17.58 4.21
CA GLU A 272 -23.61 17.56 5.13
C GLU A 272 -23.57 16.38 6.13
N LYS A 273 -22.89 15.29 5.79
CA LYS A 273 -22.75 14.09 6.64
C LYS A 273 -21.51 14.12 7.52
N LEU A 274 -20.60 15.05 7.27
CA LEU A 274 -19.32 15.14 7.96
C LEU A 274 -19.39 16.14 9.12
N LYS A 275 -18.87 15.74 10.28
CA LYS A 275 -18.70 16.60 11.46
C LYS A 275 -17.71 17.73 11.16
N GLY A 276 -17.76 18.79 11.95
CA GLY A 276 -16.94 19.99 11.81
C GLY A 276 -17.82 21.22 11.74
N LYS A 277 -17.58 22.17 12.64
CA LYS A 277 -18.26 23.47 12.72
C LYS A 277 -18.06 24.25 11.44
N ARG A 278 -16.81 24.32 10.99
CA ARG A 278 -16.39 25.00 9.77
C ARG A 278 -15.58 24.03 8.93
N LYS A 279 -15.87 24.00 7.64
CA LYS A 279 -15.11 23.23 6.65
C LYS A 279 -14.61 24.23 5.60
N VAL A 280 -13.30 24.46 5.58
CA VAL A 280 -12.64 25.37 4.63
C VAL A 280 -12.11 24.52 3.49
N LEU A 281 -12.60 24.76 2.28
CA LEU A 281 -12.16 24.06 1.08
C LEU A 281 -11.09 24.89 0.37
N ILE A 282 -9.99 24.26 0.00
CA ILE A 282 -8.96 24.80 -0.90
C ILE A 282 -9.15 24.11 -2.25
N GLN A 283 -9.00 24.86 -3.34
CA GLN A 283 -9.30 24.38 -4.69
C GLN A 283 -8.38 23.22 -5.08
N GLY A 284 -8.95 22.05 -5.38
CA GLY A 284 -8.30 20.95 -6.08
C GLY A 284 -8.54 20.95 -7.58
N ASN A 285 -7.83 20.07 -8.30
CA ASN A 285 -7.95 19.94 -9.76
C ASN A 285 -9.28 19.31 -10.18
N HIS A 286 -9.80 18.42 -9.34
CA HIS A 286 -11.01 17.66 -9.61
C HIS A 286 -12.25 18.24 -8.89
N ASP A 287 -12.07 19.33 -8.15
CA ASP A 287 -13.18 20.04 -7.55
C ASP A 287 -13.84 21.00 -8.55
N PRO A 288 -15.13 21.35 -8.35
CA PRO A 288 -15.75 22.45 -9.08
C PRO A 288 -14.93 23.74 -8.96
N GLU A 289 -14.84 24.49 -10.06
CA GLU A 289 -14.12 25.75 -10.10
C GLU A 289 -14.71 26.78 -9.12
N GLY A 290 -13.85 27.49 -8.40
CA GLY A 290 -14.24 28.54 -7.46
C GLY A 290 -14.80 28.03 -6.13
N ILE A 291 -14.62 26.74 -5.80
CA ILE A 291 -15.08 26.18 -4.51
C ILE A 291 -14.33 26.76 -3.30
N GLY A 292 -13.11 27.23 -3.54
CA GLY A 292 -12.21 27.78 -2.53
C GLY A 292 -11.02 28.51 -3.17
N PRO A 293 -10.14 29.14 -2.38
CA PRO A 293 -8.92 29.75 -2.90
C PRO A 293 -7.91 28.67 -3.34
N GLU A 294 -6.94 29.04 -4.17
CA GLU A 294 -5.83 28.15 -4.57
C GLU A 294 -4.89 27.83 -3.41
N SER A 295 -4.73 28.79 -2.48
CA SER A 295 -3.94 28.63 -1.26
C SER A 295 -4.46 29.49 -0.12
N LEU A 296 -4.07 29.17 1.11
CA LEU A 296 -4.41 29.90 2.32
C LEU A 296 -3.27 29.86 3.33
N GLU A 297 -2.92 31.01 3.90
CA GLU A 297 -1.97 31.08 5.02
C GLU A 297 -2.69 30.80 6.35
N LEU A 298 -2.10 29.93 7.17
CA LEU A 298 -2.61 29.56 8.49
C LEU A 298 -1.49 29.67 9.53
N GLY A 299 -1.69 30.55 10.52
CA GLY A 299 -0.84 30.62 11.71
C GLY A 299 -1.30 29.64 12.78
N TYR A 300 -0.35 28.97 13.44
CA TYR A 300 -0.65 28.08 14.56
C TYR A 300 0.55 28.04 15.54
N GLY A 301 0.37 28.66 16.71
CA GLY A 301 1.46 28.89 17.66
C GLY A 301 2.58 29.71 17.02
N LYS A 302 3.82 29.17 17.04
CA LYS A 302 4.99 29.78 16.39
C LYS A 302 5.12 29.47 14.89
N TYR A 303 4.26 28.61 14.36
CA TYR A 303 4.34 28.15 12.97
C TYR A 303 3.43 28.95 12.05
N LYS A 304 3.87 29.10 10.80
CA LYS A 304 3.07 29.55 9.68
C LYS A 304 3.06 28.46 8.62
N PHE A 305 1.87 28.15 8.12
CA PHE A 305 1.65 27.13 7.11
C PHE A 305 0.96 27.73 5.89
N THR A 306 1.51 27.46 4.72
CA THR A 306 0.79 27.64 3.45
C THR A 306 0.02 26.36 3.17
N LEU A 307 -1.31 26.46 3.15
CA LEU A 307 -2.20 25.37 2.75
C LEU A 307 -2.49 25.48 1.26
N SER A 308 -2.29 24.40 0.51
CA SER A 308 -2.55 24.36 -0.94
C SER A 308 -2.93 22.95 -1.37
N HIS A 309 -3.57 22.76 -2.52
CA HIS A 309 -3.76 21.41 -3.05
C HIS A 309 -2.44 20.84 -3.59
N HIS A 310 -1.77 21.59 -4.48
CA HIS A 310 -0.46 21.23 -5.03
C HIS A 310 0.66 21.50 -4.03
N PRO A 311 1.74 20.71 -4.04
CA PRO A 311 2.93 21.02 -3.26
C PRO A 311 3.56 22.33 -3.76
N LEU A 312 3.81 23.27 -2.85
CA LEU A 312 4.46 24.54 -3.12
C LEU A 312 5.82 24.61 -2.44
N SER A 313 6.75 25.33 -3.07
CA SER A 313 8.01 25.71 -2.43
C SER A 313 7.84 27.10 -1.85
N THR A 314 7.81 27.16 -0.52
CA THR A 314 7.61 28.38 0.27
C THR A 314 8.82 28.60 1.19
N GLY A 315 8.95 29.77 1.81
CA GLY A 315 9.98 29.98 2.84
C GLY A 315 9.69 29.23 4.16
N GLU A 316 8.44 28.81 4.35
CA GLU A 316 7.89 28.20 5.56
C GLU A 316 7.44 26.76 5.29
N TRP A 317 6.50 26.25 6.09
CA TRP A 317 5.92 24.92 5.89
C TRP A 317 4.77 24.96 4.89
N ASN A 318 4.71 24.01 3.96
CA ASN A 318 3.57 23.80 3.09
C ASN A 318 2.85 22.51 3.46
N ILE A 319 1.54 22.61 3.76
CA ILE A 319 0.67 21.44 3.92
C ILE A 319 -0.15 21.30 2.66
N HIS A 320 -0.12 20.11 2.05
CA HIS A 320 -0.70 19.87 0.73
C HIS A 320 -1.37 18.49 0.58
N GLY A 321 -2.03 18.29 -0.56
CA GLY A 321 -2.57 17.01 -1.03
C GLY A 321 -1.96 16.65 -2.38
N HIS A 322 -2.81 16.29 -3.36
CA HIS A 322 -2.53 16.07 -4.77
C HIS A 322 -1.62 14.87 -5.11
N ILE A 323 -0.47 14.74 -4.43
CA ILE A 323 0.50 13.68 -4.67
C ILE A 323 0.15 12.47 -3.82
N HIS A 324 -0.51 11.48 -4.42
CA HIS A 324 -0.83 10.22 -3.74
C HIS A 324 0.41 9.36 -3.44
N ASN A 325 0.19 8.16 -2.92
CA ASN A 325 1.23 7.17 -2.57
C ASN A 325 2.01 6.55 -3.76
N ASN A 326 2.08 7.23 -4.90
CA ASN A 326 2.90 6.83 -6.05
C ASN A 326 4.30 7.44 -6.02
N ARG A 327 4.51 8.54 -5.27
CA ARG A 327 5.79 9.26 -5.17
C ARG A 327 6.21 9.48 -3.71
N LEU A 328 6.04 8.45 -2.87
CA LEU A 328 6.27 8.53 -1.41
C LEU A 328 7.67 9.00 -1.03
N ARG A 329 8.70 8.72 -1.85
CA ARG A 329 10.08 9.19 -1.59
C ARG A 329 10.22 10.70 -1.71
N GLU A 330 9.46 11.31 -2.62
CA GLU A 330 9.56 12.73 -2.95
C GLU A 330 8.56 13.56 -2.14
N TYR A 331 7.34 13.02 -1.99
CA TYR A 331 6.23 13.64 -1.27
C TYR A 331 5.71 12.70 -0.18
N PRO A 332 6.55 12.40 0.84
CA PRO A 332 6.12 11.63 2.00
C PRO A 332 5.09 12.42 2.82
N PHE A 333 4.49 11.79 3.83
CA PHE A 333 3.57 12.48 4.74
C PHE A 333 4.20 13.72 5.37
N LEU A 334 5.48 13.65 5.77
CA LEU A 334 6.24 14.79 6.25
C LEU A 334 7.69 14.70 5.78
N ASN A 335 8.17 15.76 5.12
CA ASN A 335 9.55 15.93 4.70
C ASN A 335 10.17 17.14 5.40
N GLN A 336 11.09 16.87 6.33
CA GLN A 336 11.75 17.91 7.13
C GLN A 336 12.64 18.82 6.27
N GLN A 337 13.30 18.26 5.26
CA GLN A 337 14.26 18.99 4.43
C GLN A 337 13.56 19.97 3.49
N THR A 338 12.45 19.54 2.88
CA THR A 338 11.70 20.37 1.91
C THR A 338 10.57 21.17 2.55
N LYS A 339 10.36 21.01 3.88
CA LYS A 339 9.27 21.59 4.68
C LYS A 339 7.87 21.33 4.09
N LYS A 340 7.66 20.13 3.55
CA LYS A 340 6.36 19.72 2.95
C LYS A 340 5.69 18.67 3.81
N ILE A 341 4.38 18.81 3.99
CA ILE A 341 3.53 17.87 4.72
C ILE A 341 2.36 17.48 3.80
N ASN A 342 2.24 16.20 3.47
CA ASN A 342 1.21 15.69 2.59
C ASN A 342 0.09 15.02 3.39
N VAL A 343 -1.07 15.67 3.47
CA VAL A 343 -2.25 15.21 4.23
C VAL A 343 -3.28 14.50 3.35
N GLY A 344 -2.90 14.07 2.15
CA GLY A 344 -3.70 13.21 1.31
C GLY A 344 -4.06 11.90 2.01
N VAL A 345 -5.33 11.50 1.95
CA VAL A 345 -5.85 10.36 2.74
C VAL A 345 -5.14 9.02 2.51
N ASP A 346 -4.46 8.87 1.36
CA ASP A 346 -3.65 7.69 1.04
C ASP A 346 -2.39 7.57 1.92
N LEU A 347 -1.94 8.66 2.56
CA LEU A 347 -0.77 8.71 3.44
C LEU A 347 -1.17 8.80 4.93
N THR A 348 -2.40 9.21 5.22
CA THR A 348 -2.90 9.43 6.58
C THR A 348 -3.80 8.29 7.08
N LYS A 349 -3.71 7.12 6.46
CA LYS A 349 -4.52 5.93 6.79
C LYS A 349 -6.04 6.24 6.75
N PHE A 350 -6.44 7.13 5.83
CA PHE A 350 -7.83 7.60 5.65
C PHE A 350 -8.41 8.47 6.79
N TYR A 351 -7.55 9.06 7.62
CA TYR A 351 -7.97 9.96 8.69
C TYR A 351 -7.63 11.43 8.39
N PRO A 352 -8.44 12.39 8.87
CA PRO A 352 -7.98 13.76 9.08
C PRO A 352 -6.86 13.81 10.12
N VAL A 353 -5.95 14.77 9.98
CA VAL A 353 -4.79 14.93 10.86
C VAL A 353 -4.91 16.24 11.62
N SER A 354 -4.74 16.19 12.94
CA SER A 354 -4.76 17.40 13.78
C SER A 354 -3.51 18.24 13.53
N LEU A 355 -3.67 19.56 13.44
CA LEU A 355 -2.55 20.47 13.25
C LEU A 355 -1.56 20.41 14.42
N ARG A 356 -2.04 20.16 15.65
CA ARG A 356 -1.19 19.91 16.82
C ARG A 356 -0.26 18.72 16.60
N TRP A 357 -0.81 17.60 16.12
CA TRP A 357 -0.02 16.41 15.88
C TRP A 357 1.02 16.66 14.79
N ILE A 358 0.67 17.38 13.72
CA ILE A 358 1.63 17.81 12.70
C ILE A 358 2.78 18.61 13.33
N THR A 359 2.48 19.57 14.21
CA THR A 359 3.55 20.36 14.86
C THR A 359 4.44 19.52 15.77
N GLU A 360 3.89 18.55 16.51
CA GLU A 360 4.67 17.63 17.34
C GLU A 360 5.63 16.79 16.47
N LEU A 361 5.19 16.35 15.29
CA LEU A 361 6.03 15.61 14.35
C LEU A 361 7.11 16.50 13.72
N VAL A 362 6.79 17.74 13.37
CA VAL A 362 7.76 18.75 12.89
C VAL A 362 8.85 19.00 13.93
N GLU A 363 8.47 19.07 15.22
CA GLU A 363 9.41 19.30 16.32
C GLU A 363 10.34 18.12 16.60
N SER A 364 9.91 16.90 16.24
CA SER A 364 10.78 15.72 16.34
C SER A 364 11.99 15.77 15.40
N GLY A 365 11.95 16.61 14.36
CA GLY A 365 12.99 16.72 13.34
C GLY A 365 13.09 15.55 12.35
N ASN A 366 12.20 14.56 12.46
CA ASN A 366 12.19 13.38 11.60
C ASN A 366 11.31 13.60 10.36
N SER A 367 11.62 12.87 9.29
CA SER A 367 10.71 12.73 8.13
C SER A 367 9.94 11.42 8.21
N TYR A 368 8.71 11.41 7.72
CA TYR A 368 7.78 10.30 7.85
C TYR A 368 7.13 9.98 6.50
N LEU A 369 7.37 8.78 5.95
CA LEU A 369 6.79 8.35 4.67
C LEU A 369 5.26 8.36 4.68
N LEU A 370 4.69 7.86 5.78
CA LEU A 370 3.26 7.80 6.07
C LEU A 370 3.04 8.37 7.46
N LEU A 371 1.81 8.74 7.78
CA LEU A 371 1.43 9.14 9.13
C LEU A 371 1.79 8.03 10.14
N PRO A 372 2.63 8.30 11.17
CA PRO A 372 3.12 7.28 12.09
C PRO A 372 2.00 6.51 12.81
#